data_AF-A0A6L7NKX5-F1
#
_entry.id   AF-A0A6L7NKX5-F1
#
_cell.length_a   1.000
_cell.length_b   1.000
_cell.length_c   1.000
_cell.angle_alpha   90.00
_cell.angle_beta   90.00
_cell.angle_gamma   90.00
#
_symmetry.space_group_name_H-M   'P 1'
#
loop_
_entity.id
_entity.type
_entity.pdbx_description
1 polymer ?
#
loop_
_entity_poly.entity_id
_entity_poly.type
_entity_poly.pdbx_seq_one_letter_code
_entity_poly.pdbx_strand_id
1 'polypeptide(L)'
;MQTSVTIAPPRLLDIPGGSFTMGRADRRPDERPPHRVRVAPFRAAAAPVGNAEYARFVEDAGREPPPFWSDAAFRDPAQPVVGVSWFDARAYCDWLARATGLPLRLPSEAEREWAAIGGCDLRDGPVDWPWGDTDPGALPRLAFITAADAPHV
;
A
#
# COMPACT_ATOMS: atom_id res chain seq x y z
N MET A 1 -17.78 10.95 -30.44
CA MET A 1 -16.45 11.36 -29.95
C MET A 1 -16.21 10.62 -28.64
N GLN A 2 -15.28 9.66 -28.61
CA GLN A 2 -14.82 9.09 -27.34
C GLN A 2 -13.84 10.09 -26.72
N THR A 3 -14.23 10.72 -25.62
CA THR A 3 -13.31 11.46 -24.76
C THR A 3 -12.38 10.43 -24.12
N SER A 4 -11.12 10.38 -24.54
CA SER A 4 -10.09 9.62 -23.81
C SER A 4 -9.91 10.26 -22.44
N VAL A 5 -10.51 9.64 -21.41
CA VAL A 5 -10.23 9.98 -20.02
C VAL A 5 -8.81 9.50 -19.72
N THR A 6 -7.95 10.41 -19.26
CA THR A 6 -6.59 10.05 -18.83
C THR A 6 -6.67 9.38 -17.48
N ILE A 7 -6.18 8.14 -17.37
CA ILE A 7 -6.09 7.42 -16.09
C ILE A 7 -4.90 7.97 -15.30
N ALA A 8 -5.15 8.54 -14.12
CA ALA A 8 -4.09 8.99 -13.23
C ALA A 8 -3.64 7.84 -12.32
N PRO A 9 -2.32 7.62 -12.13
CA PRO A 9 -1.82 6.68 -11.14
C PRO A 9 -2.08 7.20 -9.72
N PRO A 10 -2.03 6.32 -8.70
CA PRO A 10 -2.07 6.75 -7.30
C PRO A 10 -0.90 7.68 -7.01
N ARG A 11 -1.00 8.47 -5.93
CA ARG A 11 0.11 9.31 -5.47
C ARG A 11 1.30 8.43 -5.10
N LEU A 12 2.35 8.50 -5.91
CA LEU A 12 3.61 7.77 -5.68
C LEU A 12 4.61 8.64 -4.92
N LEU A 13 5.29 8.07 -3.94
CA LEU A 13 6.37 8.68 -3.16
C LEU A 13 7.71 8.05 -3.53
N ASP A 14 8.75 8.86 -3.69
CA ASP A 14 10.12 8.39 -3.88
C ASP A 14 10.67 7.80 -2.57
N ILE A 15 11.06 6.52 -2.63
CA ILE A 15 11.70 5.81 -1.54
C ILE A 15 13.18 5.66 -1.89
N PRO A 16 14.10 6.22 -1.09
CA PRO A 16 15.52 6.09 -1.37
C PRO A 16 15.96 4.64 -1.28
N GLY A 17 16.96 4.27 -2.08
CA GLY A 17 17.61 2.96 -1.95
C GLY A 17 18.50 2.91 -0.71
N GLY A 18 18.73 1.72 -0.19
CA GLY A 18 19.54 1.53 1.00
C GLY A 18 19.80 0.07 1.32
N SER A 19 20.38 -0.16 2.49
CA SER A 19 20.52 -1.48 3.07
C SER A 19 19.98 -1.45 4.49
N PHE A 20 19.32 -2.52 4.91
CA PHE A 20 18.76 -2.64 6.25
C PHE A 20 18.76 -4.09 6.73
N THR A 21 18.50 -4.27 8.01
CA THR A 21 18.26 -5.58 8.59
C THR A 21 16.77 -5.88 8.49
N MET A 22 16.41 -6.82 7.63
CA MET A 22 15.03 -7.30 7.47
C MET A 22 14.76 -8.44 8.45
N GLY A 23 13.58 -8.44 9.06
CA GLY A 23 13.20 -9.42 10.08
C GLY A 23 13.86 -9.18 11.45
N ARG A 24 13.45 -9.97 12.44
CA ARG A 24 13.85 -9.78 13.85
C ARG A 24 14.04 -11.11 14.57
N ALA A 25 14.99 -11.15 15.50
CA ALA A 25 15.34 -12.39 16.21
C ALA A 25 14.28 -12.85 17.24
N ASP A 26 13.53 -11.90 17.81
CA ASP A 26 12.58 -12.07 18.91
C ASP A 26 11.10 -12.11 18.46
N ARG A 27 10.87 -12.18 17.15
CA ARG A 27 9.53 -12.24 16.54
C ARG A 27 9.13 -13.67 16.14
N ARG A 28 8.02 -13.80 15.40
CA ARG A 28 7.48 -15.10 14.97
C ARG A 28 8.49 -15.86 14.09
N PRO A 29 8.38 -17.20 13.98
CA PRO A 29 9.33 -18.00 13.20
C PRO A 29 9.50 -17.56 11.74
N ASP A 30 8.44 -17.05 11.12
CA ASP A 30 8.41 -16.52 9.74
C ASP A 30 9.03 -15.12 9.61
N GLU A 31 9.30 -14.43 10.72
CA GLU A 31 9.97 -13.12 10.76
C GLU A 31 11.49 -13.26 11.06
N ARG A 32 11.99 -14.50 11.17
CA ARG A 32 13.37 -14.85 11.56
C ARG A 32 14.11 -15.58 10.43
N PRO A 33 15.46 -15.54 10.41
CA PRO A 33 16.34 -14.69 11.21
C PRO A 33 16.49 -13.29 10.62
N PRO A 34 16.95 -12.30 11.43
CA PRO A 34 17.36 -11.01 10.89
C PRO A 34 18.50 -11.20 9.88
N HIS A 35 18.38 -10.57 8.72
CA HIS A 35 19.38 -10.66 7.66
C HIS A 35 19.48 -9.35 6.87
N ARG A 36 20.67 -9.08 6.32
CA ARG A 36 20.93 -7.82 5.63
C ARG A 36 20.43 -7.86 4.19
N VAL A 37 19.57 -6.92 3.83
CA VAL A 37 18.98 -6.78 2.49
C VAL A 37 19.37 -5.43 1.91
N ARG A 38 19.59 -5.37 0.59
CA ARG A 38 19.78 -4.12 -0.16
C ARG A 38 18.57 -3.90 -1.07
N VAL A 39 18.00 -2.71 -1.00
CA VAL A 39 16.86 -2.29 -1.81
C VAL A 39 17.31 -1.13 -2.72
N ALA A 40 17.05 -1.24 -4.02
CA ALA A 40 17.28 -0.15 -4.97
C ALA A 40 16.26 0.98 -4.72
N PRO A 41 16.52 2.24 -5.13
CA PRO A 41 15.49 3.28 -5.06
C PRO A 41 14.27 2.89 -5.91
N PHE A 42 13.08 3.18 -5.40
CA PHE A 42 11.82 2.90 -6.09
C PHE A 42 10.76 3.92 -5.67
N ARG A 43 9.56 3.80 -6.25
CA ARG A 43 8.40 4.58 -5.84
C ARG A 43 7.32 3.68 -5.28
N ALA A 44 6.71 4.08 -4.18
CA ALA A 44 5.59 3.36 -3.54
C ALA A 44 4.34 4.23 -3.53
N ALA A 45 3.16 3.60 -3.64
CA ALA A 45 1.90 4.31 -3.43
C ALA A 45 1.83 4.82 -1.98
N ALA A 46 1.42 6.08 -1.80
CA ALA A 46 1.29 6.71 -0.49
C ALA A 46 0.18 6.11 0.38
N ALA A 47 -0.79 5.44 -0.26
CA ALA A 47 -1.93 4.80 0.38
C ALA A 47 -2.29 3.51 -0.39
N PRO A 48 -3.02 2.58 0.25
CA PRO A 48 -3.64 1.47 -0.47
C PRO A 48 -4.55 1.96 -1.60
N VAL A 49 -4.72 1.13 -2.64
CA VAL A 49 -5.62 1.43 -3.76
C VAL A 49 -7.06 1.53 -3.25
N GLY A 50 -7.72 2.64 -3.55
CA GLY A 50 -9.10 2.90 -3.14
C GLY A 50 -10.13 2.24 -4.06
N ASN A 51 -11.38 2.12 -3.57
CA ASN A 51 -12.49 1.60 -4.36
C ASN A 51 -12.74 2.41 -5.66
N ALA A 52 -12.62 3.75 -5.61
CA ALA A 52 -12.79 4.59 -6.80
C ALA A 52 -11.74 4.29 -7.88
N GLU A 53 -10.49 4.04 -7.48
CA GLU A 53 -9.39 3.72 -8.38
C GLU A 53 -9.55 2.32 -8.97
N TYR A 54 -9.96 1.35 -8.13
CA TYR A 54 -10.18 -0.03 -8.57
C TYR A 54 -11.43 -0.17 -9.45
N ALA A 55 -12.46 0.68 -9.24
CA ALA A 55 -13.66 0.69 -10.08
C ALA A 55 -13.33 0.96 -11.55
N ARG A 56 -12.33 1.80 -11.83
CA ARG A 56 -11.85 2.05 -13.19
C ARG A 56 -11.25 0.82 -13.84
N PHE A 57 -10.50 0.03 -13.08
CA PHE A 57 -9.99 -1.25 -13.56
C PHE A 57 -11.13 -2.23 -13.86
N VAL A 58 -12.12 -2.32 -12.98
CA VAL A 58 -13.31 -3.17 -13.17
C VAL A 58 -14.04 -2.81 -14.47
N GLU A 59 -14.29 -1.53 -14.68
CA GLU A 59 -14.96 -0.99 -15.88
C GLU A 59 -14.13 -1.22 -17.15
N ASP A 60 -12.87 -0.76 -17.19
CA ASP A 60 -12.05 -0.76 -18.40
C ASP A 60 -11.55 -2.15 -18.79
N ALA A 61 -11.27 -3.02 -17.82
CA ALA A 61 -10.80 -4.37 -18.07
C ALA A 61 -11.95 -5.40 -18.12
N GLY A 62 -13.20 -4.97 -17.93
CA GLY A 62 -14.38 -5.84 -17.93
C GLY A 62 -14.29 -6.95 -16.88
N ARG A 63 -13.75 -6.64 -15.70
CA ARG A 63 -13.59 -7.61 -14.60
C ARG A 63 -14.84 -7.68 -13.76
N GLU A 64 -15.07 -8.82 -13.12
CA GLU A 64 -16.07 -8.89 -12.06
C GLU A 64 -15.57 -8.10 -10.83
N PRO A 65 -16.44 -7.33 -10.17
CA PRO A 65 -16.11 -6.71 -8.90
C PRO A 65 -15.75 -7.77 -7.84
N PRO A 66 -14.82 -7.48 -6.91
CA PRO A 66 -14.44 -8.41 -5.87
C PRO A 66 -15.60 -8.67 -4.88
N PRO A 67 -15.50 -9.72 -4.04
CA PRO A 67 -16.38 -9.89 -2.89
C PRO A 67 -16.49 -8.61 -2.05
N PHE A 68 -17.67 -8.40 -1.47
CA PHE A 68 -17.99 -7.24 -0.60
C PHE A 68 -18.05 -5.87 -1.30
N TRP A 69 -17.94 -5.79 -2.62
CA TRP A 69 -18.01 -4.55 -3.39
C TRP A 69 -19.26 -3.69 -3.11
N SER A 70 -20.40 -4.34 -2.84
CA SER A 70 -21.67 -3.68 -2.53
C SER A 70 -21.97 -3.60 -1.03
N ASP A 71 -21.08 -4.13 -0.18
CA ASP A 71 -21.27 -4.09 1.28
C ASP A 71 -21.11 -2.66 1.79
N ALA A 72 -22.09 -2.18 2.56
CA ALA A 72 -22.07 -0.83 3.12
C ALA A 72 -20.82 -0.57 3.98
N ALA A 73 -20.26 -1.61 4.62
CA ALA A 73 -19.04 -1.49 5.42
C ALA A 73 -17.78 -1.26 4.56
N PHE A 74 -17.79 -1.64 3.28
CA PHE A 74 -16.60 -1.71 2.43
C PHE A 74 -16.71 -1.00 1.07
N ARG A 75 -17.81 -0.30 0.78
CA ARG A 75 -18.09 0.33 -0.52
C ARG A 75 -17.80 1.83 -0.68
N ASP A 76 -17.45 2.54 0.39
CA ASP A 76 -17.01 3.94 0.33
C ASP A 76 -15.89 4.13 -0.73
N PRO A 77 -15.99 5.11 -1.66
CA PRO A 77 -15.01 5.30 -2.72
C PRO A 77 -13.57 5.58 -2.25
N ALA A 78 -13.40 6.21 -1.09
CA ALA A 78 -12.10 6.63 -0.55
C ALA A 78 -11.41 5.56 0.30
N GLN A 79 -12.12 4.49 0.67
CA GLN A 79 -11.51 3.42 1.45
C GLN A 79 -10.75 2.42 0.56
N PRO A 80 -9.79 1.68 1.14
CA PRO A 80 -9.08 0.62 0.43
C PRO A 80 -10.03 -0.44 -0.14
N VAL A 81 -9.77 -0.86 -1.38
CA VAL A 81 -10.46 -2.03 -1.94
C VAL A 81 -10.10 -3.29 -1.15
N VAL A 82 -11.10 -4.11 -0.86
CA VAL A 82 -10.95 -5.39 -0.14
C VAL A 82 -11.51 -6.55 -0.95
N GLY A 83 -11.30 -7.78 -0.49
CA GLY A 83 -11.76 -8.99 -1.18
C GLY A 83 -10.98 -9.33 -2.45
N VAL A 84 -9.92 -8.57 -2.75
CA VAL A 84 -9.05 -8.82 -3.92
C VAL A 84 -8.06 -9.95 -3.64
N SER A 85 -7.90 -10.86 -4.60
CA SER A 85 -6.84 -11.85 -4.52
C SER A 85 -5.49 -11.26 -4.92
N TRP A 86 -4.41 -11.99 -4.64
CA TRP A 86 -3.08 -11.62 -5.15
C TRP A 86 -3.05 -11.52 -6.69
N PHE A 87 -3.78 -12.41 -7.38
CA PHE A 87 -3.88 -12.39 -8.85
C PHE A 87 -4.61 -11.15 -9.37
N ASP A 88 -5.65 -10.71 -8.66
CA ASP A 88 -6.37 -9.48 -9.00
C ASP A 88 -5.49 -8.25 -8.79
N ALA A 89 -4.77 -8.18 -7.67
CA ALA A 89 -3.84 -7.09 -7.40
C ALA A 89 -2.71 -7.01 -8.45
N ARG A 90 -2.20 -8.16 -8.90
CA ARG A 90 -1.21 -8.21 -10.00
C ARG A 90 -1.83 -7.75 -11.32
N ALA A 91 -3.03 -8.23 -11.66
CA ALA A 91 -3.72 -7.83 -12.89
C ALA A 91 -4.06 -6.33 -12.92
N TYR A 92 -4.42 -5.75 -11.77
CA TYR A 92 -4.61 -4.31 -11.60
C TYR A 92 -3.31 -3.54 -11.90
N CYS A 93 -2.18 -3.96 -11.33
CA CYS A 93 -0.88 -3.34 -11.62
C CYS A 93 -0.54 -3.39 -13.12
N ASP A 94 -0.74 -4.55 -13.76
CA ASP A 94 -0.46 -4.73 -15.19
C ASP A 94 -1.36 -3.85 -16.06
N TRP A 95 -2.64 -3.73 -15.71
CA TRP A 95 -3.57 -2.83 -16.40
C TRP A 95 -3.16 -1.36 -16.24
N LEU A 96 -2.87 -0.93 -15.01
CA LEU A 96 -2.51 0.46 -14.73
C LEU A 96 -1.16 0.82 -15.39
N ALA A 97 -0.23 -0.13 -15.45
CA ALA A 97 1.04 0.03 -16.17
C ALA A 97 0.81 0.29 -17.67
N ARG A 98 -0.07 -0.49 -18.30
CA ARG A 98 -0.44 -0.27 -19.71
C ARG A 98 -1.15 1.06 -19.93
N ALA A 99 -2.07 1.43 -19.04
CA ALA A 99 -2.86 2.65 -19.15
C ALA A 99 -2.02 3.93 -18.97
N THR A 100 -1.01 3.89 -18.08
CA THR A 100 -0.20 5.07 -17.72
C THR A 100 1.17 5.09 -18.39
N GLY A 101 1.63 3.97 -18.96
CA GLY A 101 2.99 3.80 -19.45
C GLY A 101 4.05 3.70 -18.34
N LEU A 102 3.65 3.63 -17.07
CA LEU A 102 4.56 3.50 -15.94
C LEU A 102 4.86 2.02 -15.64
N PRO A 103 6.08 1.66 -15.18
CA PRO A 103 6.44 0.29 -14.83
C PRO A 103 5.89 -0.11 -13.44
N LEU A 104 4.57 -0.20 -13.31
CA LEU A 104 3.88 -0.47 -12.04
C LEU A 104 3.82 -1.97 -11.75
N ARG A 105 4.02 -2.35 -10.48
CA ARG A 105 4.01 -3.73 -9.99
C ARG A 105 3.72 -3.77 -8.49
N LEU A 106 3.46 -4.97 -7.97
CA LEU A 106 3.48 -5.20 -6.53
C LEU A 106 4.90 -5.03 -5.97
N PRO A 107 5.05 -4.50 -4.74
CA PRO A 107 6.33 -4.48 -4.06
C PRO A 107 6.75 -5.90 -3.67
N SER A 108 8.05 -6.14 -3.62
CA SER A 108 8.60 -7.28 -2.88
C SER A 108 8.39 -7.10 -1.37
N GLU A 109 8.54 -8.18 -0.60
CA GLU A 109 8.46 -8.10 0.86
C GLU A 109 9.51 -7.14 1.45
N ALA A 110 10.75 -7.20 0.94
CA ALA A 110 11.83 -6.31 1.36
C ALA A 110 11.53 -4.83 1.05
N GLU A 111 10.94 -4.54 -0.12
CA GLU A 111 10.52 -3.17 -0.46
C GLU A 111 9.38 -2.70 0.44
N ARG A 112 8.42 -3.59 0.77
CA ARG A 112 7.33 -3.28 1.69
C ARG A 112 7.86 -2.92 3.08
N GLU A 113 8.76 -3.73 3.64
CA GLU A 113 9.34 -3.47 4.96
C GLU A 113 10.21 -2.21 4.96
N TRP A 114 11.05 -2.03 3.95
CA TRP A 114 11.88 -0.83 3.80
C TRP A 114 11.05 0.46 3.69
N ALA A 115 9.96 0.44 2.91
CA ALA A 115 9.04 1.57 2.84
C ALA A 115 8.30 1.80 4.18
N ALA A 116 7.91 0.73 4.87
CA ALA A 116 7.21 0.83 6.15
C ALA A 116 8.07 1.45 7.26
N ILE A 117 9.39 1.28 7.24
CA ILE A 117 10.31 1.94 8.16
C ILE A 117 10.78 3.33 7.68
N GLY A 118 10.18 3.87 6.61
CA GLY A 118 10.49 5.21 6.10
C GLY A 118 11.72 5.31 5.20
N GLY A 119 12.23 4.18 4.70
CA GLY A 119 13.38 4.16 3.79
C GLY A 119 14.69 4.60 4.44
N CYS A 120 14.86 4.38 5.75
CA CYS A 120 16.08 4.69 6.47
C CYS A 120 16.70 3.42 7.09
N ASP A 121 18.03 3.29 6.96
CA ASP A 121 18.77 2.29 7.74
C ASP A 121 18.83 2.87 9.15
N LEU A 122 18.09 2.26 10.07
CA LEU A 122 17.94 2.74 11.43
C LEU A 122 19.26 2.55 12.17
N ARG A 123 20.14 3.55 12.03
CA ARG A 123 21.47 3.59 12.65
C ARG A 123 21.42 3.57 14.18
N ASP A 124 20.23 3.75 14.77
CA ASP A 124 19.99 3.81 16.22
C ASP A 124 19.21 2.60 16.76
N GLY A 125 18.94 1.56 15.95
CA GLY A 125 18.27 0.32 16.38
C GLY A 125 16.92 0.09 15.70
N PRO A 126 16.34 -1.12 15.83
CA PRO A 126 15.16 -1.48 15.06
C PRO A 126 13.91 -0.80 15.63
N VAL A 127 13.23 0.04 14.84
CA VAL A 127 11.96 0.68 15.24
C VAL A 127 10.83 -0.33 15.17
N ASP A 128 10.01 -0.38 16.21
CA ASP A 128 8.90 -1.34 16.26
C ASP A 128 7.73 -0.93 15.36
N TRP A 129 7.60 0.36 15.05
CA TRP A 129 6.50 0.90 14.24
C TRP A 129 6.98 1.93 13.19
N PRO A 130 6.19 2.16 12.13
CA PRO A 130 6.48 3.19 11.12
C PRO A 130 6.65 4.61 11.68
N TRP A 131 6.09 4.90 12.86
CA TRP A 131 6.17 6.19 13.54
C TRP A 131 7.18 6.20 14.71
N GLY A 132 8.03 5.16 14.83
CA GLY A 132 9.00 5.01 15.91
C GLY A 132 8.55 4.03 16.99
N ASP A 133 9.11 4.16 18.20
CA ASP A 133 8.97 3.13 19.26
C ASP A 133 7.76 3.32 20.18
N THR A 134 6.88 4.27 19.85
CA THR A 134 5.69 4.50 20.68
C THR A 134 4.66 3.41 20.43
N ASP A 135 4.32 2.67 21.48
CA ASP A 135 3.29 1.63 21.46
C ASP A 135 1.95 2.20 20.96
N PRO A 136 1.34 1.63 19.89
CA PRO A 136 0.03 2.05 19.42
C PRO A 136 -1.06 1.99 20.49
N GLY A 137 -0.95 1.11 21.49
CA GLY A 137 -1.88 1.05 22.62
C GLY A 137 -1.72 2.20 23.63
N ALA A 138 -0.54 2.83 23.67
CA ALA A 138 -0.24 3.99 24.50
C ALA A 138 -0.57 5.32 23.81
N LEU A 139 -0.73 5.30 22.49
CA LEU A 139 -1.19 6.45 21.72
C LEU A 139 -2.71 6.60 21.97
N PRO A 140 -3.20 7.78 22.39
CA PRO A 140 -4.63 8.00 22.59
C PRO A 140 -5.33 7.82 21.25
N ARG A 141 -5.86 6.62 21.01
CA ARG A 141 -6.49 6.16 19.77
C ARG A 141 -5.91 6.86 18.55
N LEU A 142 -4.76 6.37 18.07
CA LEU A 142 -4.45 6.51 16.64
C LEU A 142 -5.55 5.75 15.88
N ALA A 143 -6.66 6.45 15.66
CA ALA A 143 -7.55 6.16 14.58
C ALA A 143 -6.66 6.07 13.34
N PHE A 144 -6.78 4.96 12.63
CA PHE A 144 -6.48 4.88 11.21
C PHE A 144 -6.77 6.22 10.55
N ILE A 145 -5.93 6.63 9.58
CA ILE A 145 -6.16 7.82 8.77
C ILE A 145 -7.60 7.78 8.24
N THR A 146 -8.51 8.46 8.93
CA THR A 146 -9.85 8.79 8.48
C THR A 146 -9.77 10.24 8.06
N ALA A 147 -9.80 10.51 6.76
CA ALA A 147 -10.32 11.78 6.28
C ALA A 147 -11.84 11.73 6.51
N ALA A 148 -12.31 12.30 7.60
CA ALA A 148 -13.73 12.54 7.82
C ALA A 148 -13.90 14.03 8.15
N ASP A 149 -14.14 14.83 7.12
CA ASP A 149 -14.76 16.13 7.28
C ASP A 149 -16.28 15.93 7.44
N ALA A 150 -16.76 15.88 8.69
CA ALA A 150 -18.02 16.48 9.15
C ALA A 150 -18.42 15.99 10.57
N PRO A 151 -19.04 16.86 11.40
CA PRO A 151 -19.47 16.50 12.75
C PRO A 151 -20.76 15.66 12.74
N HIS A 152 -20.89 14.79 13.76
CA HIS A 152 -22.15 14.12 14.07
C HIS A 152 -23.15 15.12 14.67
N VAL A 153 -24.38 15.11 14.15
CA VAL A 153 -25.58 15.67 14.81
C VAL A 153 -26.19 14.62 15.73
#